data_AF-A0A1H9X4J2-F1
#
_entry.id   AF-A0A1H9X4J2-F1
#
_cell.length_a   1.000
_cell.length_b   1.000
_cell.length_c   1.000
_cell.angle_alpha   90.00
_cell.angle_beta   90.00
_cell.angle_gamma   90.00
#
_symmetry.space_group_name_H-M   'P 1'
#
loop_
_entity.id
_entity.type
_entity.pdbx_description
1 polymer ?
#
loop_
_entity_poly.entity_id
_entity_poly.type
_entity_poly.pdbx_seq_one_letter_code
_entity_poly.pdbx_strand_id
1 'polypeptide(L)'
;MTKFLNPDLAASKSSRKKRQQADDAPDTAATERALATLRRSLNKQVKKADNQERLRTKAINDTMPDFIGAMDDEVLAPFFFGLERLATAANRRRIATHPLRPEIVDEWHDEADAEEALAAEEEERAAAKAAEHEARAVKATPTEASEGASAS
;
A
#
# COMPACT_ATOMS: atom_id res chain seq x y z
N MET A 1 -51.56 24.82 -67.34
CA MET A 1 -51.14 24.48 -65.95
C MET A 1 -49.65 24.17 -65.97
N THR A 2 -48.82 25.17 -65.69
CA THR A 2 -47.36 25.04 -65.61
C THR A 2 -46.96 24.86 -64.14
N LYS A 3 -46.31 23.74 -63.81
CA LYS A 3 -45.50 23.63 -62.59
C LYS A 3 -44.16 23.04 -62.99
N PHE A 4 -43.16 23.92 -62.96
CA PHE A 4 -41.75 23.65 -63.19
C PHE A 4 -41.24 22.66 -62.15
N LEU A 5 -40.61 21.56 -62.59
CA LEU A 5 -39.66 20.84 -61.75
C LEU A 5 -38.44 21.74 -61.60
N ASN A 6 -38.16 22.18 -60.36
CA ASN A 6 -36.96 22.94 -60.06
C ASN A 6 -35.71 22.08 -60.34
N PRO A 7 -34.80 22.51 -61.23
CA PRO A 7 -33.56 21.77 -61.52
C PRO A 7 -32.56 21.78 -60.36
N ASP A 8 -32.76 22.63 -59.35
CA ASP A 8 -31.92 22.68 -58.13
C ASP A 8 -32.08 21.48 -57.19
N LEU A 9 -33.07 20.61 -57.43
CA LEU A 9 -33.18 19.32 -56.72
C LEU A 9 -32.42 18.19 -57.43
N ALA A 10 -31.78 18.47 -58.57
CA ALA A 10 -30.82 17.57 -59.21
C ALA A 10 -29.45 17.60 -58.49
N ALA A 11 -29.46 17.59 -57.15
CA ALA A 11 -28.27 17.35 -56.36
C ALA A 11 -27.74 15.95 -56.71
N SER A 12 -26.72 15.98 -57.55
CA SER A 12 -26.05 14.86 -58.19
C SER A 12 -25.72 13.74 -57.20
N LYS A 13 -25.75 12.49 -57.66
CA LYS A 13 -25.37 11.29 -56.88
C LYS A 13 -24.00 11.44 -56.18
N SER A 14 -23.11 12.30 -56.69
CA SER A 14 -21.82 12.63 -56.08
C SER A 14 -21.94 13.44 -54.78
N SER A 15 -22.95 14.31 -54.63
CA SER A 15 -23.22 15.06 -53.39
C SER A 15 -23.69 14.15 -52.24
N ARG A 16 -24.51 13.13 -52.55
CA ARG A 16 -24.96 12.13 -51.57
C ARG A 16 -23.82 11.21 -51.13
N LYS A 17 -22.93 10.83 -52.06
CA LYS A 17 -21.72 10.03 -51.76
C LYS A 17 -20.73 10.79 -50.86
N LYS A 18 -20.59 12.11 -51.07
CA LYS A 18 -19.72 12.97 -50.24
C LYS A 18 -20.25 13.22 -48.83
N ARG A 19 -21.58 13.22 -48.62
CA ARG A 19 -22.18 13.26 -47.28
C ARG A 19 -22.09 11.90 -46.56
N GLN A 20 -22.28 10.79 -47.26
CA GLN A 20 -22.12 9.46 -46.65
C GLN A 20 -20.68 9.16 -46.24
N GLN A 21 -19.68 9.73 -46.93
CA GLN A 21 -18.26 9.63 -46.53
C GLN A 21 -17.85 10.58 -45.38
N ALA A 22 -18.70 11.54 -45.00
CA ALA A 22 -18.43 12.46 -43.89
C ALA A 22 -19.04 11.99 -42.56
N ASP A 23 -19.99 11.05 -42.59
CA ASP A 23 -20.58 10.40 -41.40
C ASP A 23 -19.86 9.09 -41.01
N ASP A 24 -18.94 8.59 -41.84
CA ASP A 24 -17.97 7.59 -41.40
C ASP A 24 -16.95 8.29 -40.51
N ALA A 25 -17.21 8.36 -39.20
CA ALA A 25 -16.15 8.40 -38.21
C ALA A 25 -15.58 6.96 -38.15
N PRO A 26 -14.55 6.59 -38.94
CA PRO A 26 -14.17 5.19 -39.12
C PRO A 26 -13.39 4.67 -37.90
N ASP A 27 -13.00 5.56 -36.99
CA ASP A 27 -12.08 5.25 -35.92
C ASP A 27 -12.75 5.10 -34.56
N THR A 28 -13.95 5.64 -34.29
CA THR A 28 -14.56 5.55 -32.94
C THR A 28 -15.01 4.14 -32.60
N ALA A 29 -15.79 3.46 -33.46
CA ALA A 29 -16.22 2.09 -33.17
C ALA A 29 -15.06 1.07 -33.18
N ALA A 30 -14.04 1.29 -34.03
CA ALA A 30 -12.85 0.47 -34.07
C ALA A 30 -11.96 0.67 -32.83
N THR A 31 -11.76 1.93 -32.42
CA THR A 31 -11.03 2.27 -31.19
C THR A 31 -11.78 1.82 -29.94
N GLU A 32 -13.11 1.93 -29.88
CA GLU A 32 -13.94 1.40 -28.79
C GLU A 32 -13.76 -0.12 -28.64
N ARG A 33 -13.77 -0.87 -29.74
CA ARG A 33 -13.51 -2.32 -29.73
C ARG A 33 -12.07 -2.64 -29.31
N ALA A 34 -11.09 -1.86 -29.78
CA ALA A 34 -9.70 -2.02 -29.38
C ALA A 34 -9.51 -1.76 -27.88
N LEU A 35 -10.10 -0.68 -27.35
CA LEU A 35 -10.09 -0.32 -25.93
C LEU A 35 -10.83 -1.36 -25.08
N ALA A 36 -11.98 -1.87 -25.55
CA ALA A 36 -12.71 -2.94 -24.87
C ALA A 36 -11.90 -4.24 -24.79
N THR A 37 -11.15 -4.57 -25.84
CA THR A 37 -10.26 -5.73 -25.88
C THR A 37 -9.08 -5.55 -24.93
N LEU A 38 -8.46 -4.36 -24.92
CA LEU A 38 -7.41 -3.99 -23.97
C LEU A 38 -7.89 -4.06 -22.52
N ARG A 39 -9.05 -3.49 -22.21
CA ARG A 39 -9.65 -3.59 -20.87
C ARG A 39 -9.90 -5.04 -20.48
N ARG A 40 -10.40 -5.88 -21.40
CA ARG A 40 -10.64 -7.29 -21.13
C ARG A 40 -9.34 -8.07 -20.91
N SER A 41 -8.28 -7.80 -21.67
CA SER A 41 -6.98 -8.48 -21.49
C SER A 41 -6.31 -8.08 -20.18
N LEU A 42 -6.34 -6.78 -19.82
CA LEU A 42 -5.85 -6.29 -18.54
C LEU A 42 -6.62 -6.89 -17.37
N ASN A 43 -7.96 -6.88 -17.42
CA ASN A 43 -8.79 -7.53 -16.40
C ASN A 43 -8.52 -9.04 -16.28
N LYS A 44 -8.25 -9.72 -17.39
CA LYS A 44 -7.88 -11.14 -17.38
C LYS A 44 -6.51 -11.37 -16.74
N GLN A 45 -5.55 -10.49 -16.99
CA GLN A 45 -4.22 -10.56 -16.39
C GLN A 45 -4.27 -10.30 -14.88
N VAL A 46 -5.00 -9.27 -14.44
CA VAL A 46 -5.22 -8.97 -13.01
C VAL A 46 -5.87 -10.18 -12.32
N LYS A 47 -6.98 -10.70 -12.86
CA LYS A 47 -7.64 -11.89 -12.29
C LYS A 47 -6.74 -13.12 -12.25
N LYS A 48 -5.87 -13.30 -13.25
CA LYS A 48 -4.91 -14.41 -13.26
C LYS A 48 -3.85 -14.21 -12.17
N ALA A 49 -3.33 -13.00 -12.00
CA ALA A 49 -2.38 -12.67 -10.95
C ALA A 49 -3.00 -12.88 -9.55
N ASP A 50 -4.19 -12.34 -9.31
CA ASP A 50 -4.93 -12.51 -8.06
C ASP A 50 -5.18 -13.99 -7.74
N ASN A 51 -5.56 -14.79 -8.76
CA ASN A 51 -5.77 -16.21 -8.57
C ASN A 51 -4.46 -16.95 -8.27
N GLN A 52 -3.35 -16.58 -8.90
CA GLN A 52 -2.04 -17.17 -8.60
C GLN A 52 -1.60 -16.83 -7.17
N GLU A 53 -1.81 -15.60 -6.73
CA GLU A 53 -1.50 -15.20 -5.37
C GLU A 53 -2.33 -15.98 -4.35
N ARG A 54 -3.64 -16.10 -4.58
CA ARG A 54 -4.51 -16.93 -3.74
C ARG A 54 -4.06 -18.40 -3.70
N LEU A 55 -3.62 -18.96 -4.83
CA LEU A 55 -3.13 -20.33 -4.88
C LEU A 55 -1.82 -20.50 -4.11
N ARG A 56 -0.92 -19.51 -4.15
CA ARG A 56 0.31 -19.51 -3.34
C ARG A 56 -0.01 -19.44 -1.85
N THR A 57 -0.87 -18.51 -1.43
CA THR A 57 -1.31 -18.40 -0.03
C THR A 57 -1.96 -19.69 0.43
N LYS A 58 -2.83 -20.30 -0.39
CA LYS A 58 -3.45 -21.59 -0.09
C LYS A 58 -2.40 -22.69 0.06
N ALA A 59 -1.44 -22.78 -0.85
CA ALA A 59 -0.38 -23.78 -0.77
C ALA A 59 0.43 -23.65 0.52
N ILE A 60 0.75 -22.42 0.96
CA ILE A 60 1.44 -22.17 2.24
C ILE A 60 0.55 -22.58 3.43
N ASN A 61 -0.71 -22.17 3.43
CA ASN A 61 -1.64 -22.47 4.52
C ASN A 61 -1.91 -23.98 4.65
N ASP A 62 -1.96 -24.69 3.52
CA ASP A 62 -2.17 -26.14 3.49
C ASP A 62 -0.93 -26.90 4.03
N THR A 63 0.28 -26.36 3.86
CA THR A 63 1.53 -27.03 4.30
C THR A 63 2.03 -26.60 5.67
N MET A 64 1.60 -25.45 6.20
CA MET A 64 2.07 -24.96 7.50
C MET A 64 1.80 -25.88 8.69
N PRO A 65 0.63 -26.52 8.83
CA PRO A 65 0.39 -27.42 9.96
C PRO A 65 1.39 -28.57 10.01
N ASP A 66 1.67 -29.20 8.86
CA ASP A 66 2.62 -30.31 8.76
C ASP A 66 4.05 -29.85 9.01
N PHE A 67 4.41 -28.65 8.52
CA PHE A 67 5.71 -28.05 8.78
C PHE A 67 5.91 -27.81 10.28
N ILE A 68 4.96 -27.17 10.96
CA ILE A 68 5.04 -26.91 12.41
C ILE A 68 5.14 -28.22 13.19
N GLY A 69 4.35 -29.23 12.82
CA GLY A 69 4.38 -30.55 13.46
C GLY A 69 5.69 -31.33 13.26
N ALA A 70 6.51 -30.94 12.27
CA ALA A 70 7.80 -31.56 11.98
C ALA A 70 8.99 -30.78 12.58
N MET A 71 8.75 -29.61 13.20
CA MET A 71 9.81 -28.83 13.83
C MET A 71 10.21 -29.42 15.17
N ASP A 72 11.50 -29.35 15.49
CA ASP A 72 12.02 -29.73 16.80
C ASP A 72 11.60 -28.71 17.88
N ASP A 73 11.44 -29.18 19.11
CA ASP A 73 10.99 -28.37 20.25
C ASP A 73 11.87 -27.13 20.48
N GLU A 74 13.18 -27.24 20.23
CA GLU A 74 14.15 -26.14 20.37
C GLU A 74 13.88 -24.99 19.39
N VAL A 75 13.30 -25.27 18.23
CA VAL A 75 13.01 -24.28 17.17
C VAL A 75 11.56 -23.80 17.25
N LEU A 76 10.70 -24.59 17.89
CA LEU A 76 9.27 -24.32 17.99
C LEU A 76 8.97 -23.06 18.80
N ALA A 77 9.61 -22.90 19.97
CA ALA A 77 9.46 -21.71 20.81
C ALA A 77 9.87 -20.40 20.10
N PRO A 78 11.09 -20.28 19.52
CA PRO A 78 11.48 -19.06 18.79
C PRO A 78 10.64 -18.81 17.54
N PHE A 79 10.14 -19.86 16.88
CA PHE A 79 9.21 -19.71 15.77
C PHE A 79 7.90 -19.04 16.20
N PHE A 80 7.24 -19.55 17.25
CA PHE A 80 5.99 -18.97 17.75
C PHE A 80 6.18 -17.55 18.29
N PHE A 81 7.23 -17.31 19.06
CA PHE A 81 7.56 -15.98 19.57
C PHE A 81 7.70 -14.94 18.44
N GLY A 82 8.49 -15.26 17.41
CA GLY A 82 8.68 -14.38 16.25
C GLY A 82 7.38 -14.17 15.47
N LEU A 83 6.61 -15.23 15.24
CA LEU A 83 5.34 -15.15 14.54
C LEU A 83 4.33 -14.25 15.28
N GLU A 84 4.27 -14.33 16.60
CA GLU A 84 3.40 -13.52 17.45
C GLU A 84 3.82 -12.05 17.51
N ARG A 85 5.13 -11.76 17.51
CA ARG A 85 5.65 -10.39 17.41
C ARG A 85 5.27 -9.71 16.08
N LEU A 86 5.28 -10.45 14.98
CA LEU A 86 4.91 -9.93 13.65
C LEU A 86 3.39 -9.85 13.43
N ALA A 87 2.61 -10.64 14.17
CA ALA A 87 1.17 -10.71 14.00
C ALA A 87 0.45 -9.45 14.51
N THR A 88 -0.70 -9.14 13.89
CA THR A 88 -1.66 -8.20 14.47
C THR A 88 -2.16 -8.72 15.81
N ALA A 89 -2.62 -7.84 16.71
CA ALA A 89 -3.11 -8.25 18.03
C ALA A 89 -4.21 -9.33 17.97
N ALA A 90 -5.11 -9.26 16.99
CA ALA A 90 -6.15 -10.27 16.81
C ALA A 90 -5.59 -11.63 16.38
N ASN A 91 -4.56 -11.65 15.53
CA ASN A 91 -3.91 -12.88 15.10
C ASN A 91 -3.01 -13.45 16.19
N ARG A 92 -2.27 -12.61 16.93
CA ARG A 92 -1.48 -13.03 18.10
C ARG A 92 -2.34 -13.83 19.08
N ARG A 93 -3.52 -13.30 19.44
CA ARG A 93 -4.47 -14.01 20.34
C ARG A 93 -4.90 -15.39 19.83
N ARG A 94 -5.02 -15.56 18.51
CA ARG A 94 -5.37 -16.86 17.92
C ARG A 94 -4.18 -17.81 17.92
N ILE A 95 -2.98 -17.29 17.64
CA ILE A 95 -1.72 -18.05 17.64
C ILE A 95 -1.37 -18.50 19.07
N ALA A 96 -1.59 -17.64 20.07
CA ALA A 96 -1.34 -17.97 21.48
C ALA A 96 -2.13 -19.20 21.98
N THR A 97 -3.26 -19.51 21.34
CA THR A 97 -4.07 -20.70 21.63
C THR A 97 -3.70 -21.94 20.80
N HIS A 98 -2.59 -21.90 20.06
CA HIS A 98 -2.19 -22.98 19.18
C HIS A 98 -1.73 -24.23 19.98
N PRO A 99 -2.17 -25.46 19.64
CA PRO A 99 -1.89 -26.65 20.45
C PRO A 99 -0.41 -27.02 20.58
N LEU A 100 0.40 -26.70 19.56
CA LEU A 100 1.84 -26.96 19.55
C LEU A 100 2.67 -25.78 20.04
N ARG A 101 2.04 -24.73 20.59
CA ARG A 101 2.78 -23.57 21.09
C ARG A 101 3.37 -23.89 22.47
N PRO A 102 4.69 -23.79 22.65
CA PRO A 102 5.30 -23.96 23.97
C PRO A 102 4.92 -22.84 24.95
N GLU A 103 4.72 -23.19 26.22
CA GLU A 103 4.34 -22.22 27.28
C GLU A 103 5.42 -21.15 27.53
N ILE A 104 6.70 -21.49 27.30
CA ILE A 104 7.83 -20.56 27.48
C ILE A 104 7.72 -19.30 26.60
N VAL A 105 6.92 -19.35 25.54
CA VAL A 105 6.68 -18.19 24.65
C VAL A 105 5.94 -17.07 25.37
N ASP A 106 5.07 -17.39 26.36
CA ASP A 106 4.43 -16.36 27.19
C ASP A 106 5.46 -15.61 28.04
N GLU A 107 6.37 -16.34 28.69
CA GLU A 107 7.45 -15.76 29.48
C GLU A 107 8.36 -14.86 28.62
N TRP A 108 8.68 -15.28 27.40
CA TRP A 108 9.48 -14.48 26.47
C TRP A 108 8.77 -13.20 26.03
N HIS A 109 7.44 -13.21 25.90
CA HIS A 109 6.69 -12.00 25.64
C HIS A 109 6.69 -11.05 26.83
N ASP A 110 6.49 -11.56 28.04
CA ASP A 110 6.54 -10.75 29.25
C ASP A 110 7.92 -10.10 29.44
N GLU A 111 9.00 -10.86 29.22
CA GLU A 111 10.37 -10.33 29.29
C GLU A 111 10.63 -9.28 28.21
N ALA A 112 10.25 -9.55 26.96
CA ALA A 112 10.48 -8.65 25.85
C ALA A 112 9.66 -7.35 25.96
N ASP A 113 8.41 -7.43 26.44
CA ASP A 113 7.55 -6.27 26.65
C ASP A 113 8.08 -5.42 27.83
N ALA A 114 8.64 -6.06 28.87
CA ALA A 114 9.30 -5.36 29.97
C ALA A 114 10.60 -4.64 29.51
N GLU A 115 11.43 -5.31 28.70
CA GLU A 115 12.64 -4.70 28.13
C GLU A 115 12.31 -3.50 27.23
N GLU A 116 11.28 -3.64 26.38
CA GLU A 116 10.83 -2.56 25.50
C GLU A 116 10.28 -1.36 26.29
N ALA A 117 9.55 -1.61 27.39
CA ALA A 117 9.09 -0.55 28.29
C ALA A 117 10.25 0.19 28.98
N LEU A 118 11.26 -0.54 29.47
CA LEU A 118 12.45 0.06 30.08
C LEU A 118 13.24 0.89 29.06
N ALA A 119 13.41 0.40 27.84
CA ALA A 119 14.10 1.12 26.78
C ALA A 119 13.35 2.42 26.41
N ALA A 120 12.02 2.37 26.32
CA ALA A 120 11.21 3.56 26.05
C ALA A 120 11.31 4.60 27.17
N GLU A 121 11.30 4.17 28.44
CA GLU A 121 11.53 5.08 29.58
C GLU A 121 12.93 5.70 29.57
N GLU A 122 13.96 4.92 29.22
CA GLU A 122 15.32 5.43 29.12
C GLU A 122 15.46 6.46 27.98
N GLU A 123 14.86 6.19 26.82
CA GLU A 123 14.83 7.11 25.69
C GLU A 123 14.10 8.40 26.05
N GLU A 124 12.96 8.33 26.74
CA GLU A 124 12.22 9.52 27.20
C GLU A 124 13.07 10.36 28.17
N ARG A 125 13.76 9.71 29.13
CA ARG A 125 14.67 10.40 30.06
C ARG A 125 15.85 11.02 29.34
N ALA A 126 16.40 10.35 28.33
CA ALA A 126 17.50 10.87 27.52
C ALA A 126 17.04 12.09 26.70
N ALA A 127 15.87 12.02 26.07
CA ALA A 127 15.27 13.12 25.32
C ALA A 127 14.98 14.34 26.23
N ALA A 128 14.43 14.12 27.43
CA ALA A 128 14.18 15.18 28.40
C ALA A 128 15.47 15.88 28.86
N LYS A 129 16.53 15.10 29.16
CA LYS A 129 17.85 15.66 29.52
C LYS A 129 18.48 16.44 28.37
N ALA A 130 18.34 15.96 27.14
CA ALA A 130 18.84 16.66 25.95
C ALA A 130 18.10 18.00 25.74
N ALA A 131 16.78 18.00 25.88
CA ALA A 131 15.96 19.20 25.78
C ALA A 131 16.28 20.22 26.90
N GLU A 132 16.54 19.76 28.12
CA GLU A 132 16.96 20.63 29.23
C GLU A 132 18.35 21.27 28.96
N HIS A 133 19.30 20.48 28.43
CA HIS A 133 20.63 20.98 28.08
C HIS A 133 20.57 22.00 26.94
N GLU A 134 19.71 21.77 25.94
CA GLU A 134 19.46 22.70 24.84
C GLU A 134 18.80 24.00 25.33
N ALA A 135 17.77 23.91 26.16
CA ALA A 135 17.10 25.08 26.76
C ALA A 135 18.06 25.91 27.63
N ARG A 136 18.97 25.25 28.37
CA ARG A 136 19.99 25.93 29.17
C ARG A 136 21.06 26.58 28.30
N ALA A 137 21.44 25.97 27.18
CA ALA A 137 22.39 26.54 26.21
C ALA A 137 21.81 27.79 25.53
N VAL A 138 20.54 27.77 25.13
CA VAL A 138 19.84 28.94 24.54
C VAL A 138 19.69 30.09 25.54
N LYS A 139 19.50 29.79 26.83
CA LYS A 139 19.43 30.83 27.87
C LYS A 139 20.80 31.42 28.24
N ALA A 140 21.89 30.73 27.90
CA ALA A 140 23.27 31.13 28.20
C ALA A 140 23.96 31.90 27.08
N THR A 141 23.35 32.05 25.90
CA THR A 141 23.85 32.98 24.87
C THR A 141 23.56 34.41 25.32
N PRO A 142 24.57 35.24 25.64
CA PRO A 142 24.35 36.64 25.94
C PRO A 142 23.86 37.32 24.66
N THR A 143 22.73 38.00 24.75
CA THR A 143 22.36 39.05 23.80
C THR A 143 23.45 40.12 23.87
N GLU A 144 24.48 40.04 23.01
CA GLU A 144 25.24 41.22 22.60
C GLU A 144 24.32 42.07 21.71
N ALA A 145 23.33 42.70 22.33
CA ALA A 145 22.73 43.90 21.80
C ALA A 145 23.60 45.06 22.27
N SER A 146 24.06 45.82 21.29
CA SER A 146 24.06 47.28 21.32
C SER A 146 24.32 47.94 22.68
N GLU A 147 25.46 48.62 22.81
CA GLU A 147 25.46 50.06 23.09
C GLU A 147 26.88 50.64 23.06
N GLY A 148 27.06 51.65 22.20
CA GLY A 148 27.81 52.86 22.53
C GLY A 148 29.33 52.78 22.71
N ALA A 149 30.05 53.12 21.62
CA ALA A 149 31.26 53.91 21.77
C ALA A 149 31.27 55.02 20.71
N SER A 150 30.65 56.15 21.08
CA SER A 150 30.97 57.45 20.53
C SER A 150 32.44 57.79 20.83
N ALA A 151 33.21 58.12 19.80
CA ALA A 151 34.39 58.99 19.85
C ALA A 151 34.62 59.44 18.39
N SER A 152 34.20 60.65 18.04
CA SER A 152 35.04 61.85 17.97
C SER A 152 36.02 61.81 16.81
#